data_AF-A0A3A6REQ0-F1
#
_entry.id   AF-A0A3A6REQ0-F1
#
_cell.length_a   1.000
_cell.length_b   1.000
_cell.length_c   1.000
_cell.angle_alpha   90.00
_cell.angle_beta   90.00
_cell.angle_gamma   90.00
#
_symmetry.space_group_name_H-M   'P 1'
#
loop_
_entity.id
_entity.type
_entity.pdbx_description
1 polymer ?
#
loop_
_entity_poly.entity_id
_entity_poly.type
_entity_poly.pdbx_seq_one_letter_code
_entity_poly.pdbx_strand_id
1 'polypeptide(L)'
;MDSEHSRLSQIQSIASILSAIAIPIVLAVVGYAVQQSIATDGIKKDYVSIAMGILKDAGNAQDPDLKKWAVAVVAKYSPVPFSDSATKGLENVQYIQPRVPPLPEIARQDDVGSICAPSCSGALSVKMQGWAQSFADNRGKDSDLNALKSAFDESLDMNLKVTKALDAARTSGNACAAIYDVIQKE
;
A
#
# COMPACT_ATOMS: atom_id res chain seq x y z
N MET A 1 -70.73 -14.68 7.25
CA MET A 1 -69.68 -14.90 6.22
C MET A 1 -68.37 -14.22 6.64
N ASP A 2 -68.12 -14.12 7.96
CA ASP A 2 -67.08 -13.23 8.51
C ASP A 2 -65.88 -13.98 9.10
N SER A 3 -66.00 -15.30 9.29
CA SER A 3 -64.94 -16.15 9.85
C SER A 3 -63.83 -16.49 8.83
N GLU A 4 -64.13 -16.47 7.53
CA GLU A 4 -63.17 -16.80 6.47
C GLU A 4 -62.14 -15.68 6.24
N HIS A 5 -62.58 -14.42 6.24
CA HIS A 5 -61.70 -13.26 6.04
C HIS A 5 -60.66 -13.09 7.16
N SER A 6 -61.01 -13.45 8.40
CA SER A 6 -60.11 -13.34 9.56
C SER A 6 -58.95 -14.35 9.48
N ARG A 7 -59.22 -15.58 9.03
CA ARG A 7 -58.20 -16.65 8.92
C ARG A 7 -57.22 -16.41 7.79
N LEU A 8 -57.70 -15.93 6.63
CA LEU A 8 -56.87 -15.56 5.49
C LEU A 8 -55.90 -14.41 5.84
N SER A 9 -56.40 -13.39 6.55
CA SER A 9 -55.58 -12.27 7.03
C SER A 9 -54.49 -12.71 8.02
N GLN A 10 -54.84 -13.58 8.98
CA GLN A 10 -53.86 -14.12 9.94
C GLN A 10 -52.74 -14.94 9.26
N ILE A 11 -53.09 -15.79 8.29
CA ILE A 11 -52.10 -16.58 7.54
C ILE A 11 -51.18 -15.66 6.73
N GLN A 12 -51.74 -14.62 6.11
CA GLN A 12 -50.97 -13.64 5.34
C GLN A 12 -50.02 -12.82 6.24
N SER A 13 -50.46 -12.40 7.43
CA SER A 13 -49.60 -11.70 8.38
C SER A 13 -48.45 -12.58 8.89
N ILE A 14 -48.71 -13.86 9.19
CA ILE A 14 -47.67 -14.81 9.62
C ILE A 14 -46.66 -15.04 8.49
N ALA A 15 -47.11 -15.23 7.25
CA ALA A 15 -46.24 -15.40 6.08
C ALA A 15 -45.36 -14.16 5.83
N SER A 16 -45.91 -12.96 6.02
CA SER A 16 -45.16 -11.69 5.87
C SER A 16 -44.07 -11.54 6.94
N ILE A 17 -44.37 -11.85 8.20
CA ILE A 17 -43.40 -11.81 9.30
C ILE A 17 -42.29 -12.84 9.09
N LEU A 18 -42.65 -14.06 8.69
CA LEU A 18 -41.66 -15.11 8.39
C LEU A 18 -40.76 -14.71 7.22
N SER A 19 -41.31 -14.07 6.19
CA SER A 19 -40.52 -13.58 5.04
C SER A 19 -39.57 -12.45 5.43
N ALA A 20 -40.02 -11.53 6.29
CA ALA A 20 -39.20 -10.43 6.79
C ALA A 20 -38.01 -10.91 7.64
N ILE A 21 -38.15 -12.05 8.33
CA ILE A 21 -37.08 -12.67 9.12
C ILE A 21 -36.20 -13.60 8.27
N ALA A 22 -36.76 -14.26 7.27
CA ALA A 22 -36.02 -15.18 6.41
C ALA A 22 -34.90 -14.49 5.62
N ILE A 23 -35.15 -13.28 5.08
CA ILE A 23 -34.17 -12.53 4.30
C ILE A 23 -32.87 -12.25 5.09
N PRO A 24 -32.90 -11.63 6.29
CA PRO A 24 -31.69 -11.37 7.06
C PRO A 24 -30.98 -12.65 7.51
N ILE A 25 -31.70 -13.74 7.80
CA ILE A 25 -31.08 -15.02 8.14
C ILE A 25 -30.29 -15.59 6.96
N VAL A 26 -30.87 -15.59 5.76
CA VAL A 26 -30.18 -16.08 4.55
C VAL A 26 -28.94 -15.24 4.26
N LEU A 27 -29.04 -13.90 4.35
CA LEU A 27 -27.89 -13.02 4.17
C LEU A 27 -26.80 -13.25 5.22
N ALA A 28 -27.17 -13.53 6.47
CA ALA A 28 -26.21 -13.82 7.53
C ALA A 28 -25.45 -15.13 7.27
N VAL A 29 -26.16 -16.20 6.85
CA VAL A 29 -25.53 -17.51 6.58
C VAL A 29 -24.64 -17.45 5.34
N VAL A 30 -25.12 -16.88 4.24
CA VAL A 30 -24.34 -16.74 3.00
C VAL A 30 -23.17 -15.78 3.21
N GLY A 31 -23.40 -14.67 3.90
CA GLY A 31 -22.37 -13.70 4.25
C GLY A 31 -21.26 -14.31 5.11
N TYR A 32 -21.62 -15.15 6.09
CA TYR A 32 -20.65 -15.88 6.92
C TYR A 32 -19.82 -16.88 6.10
N ALA A 33 -20.47 -17.66 5.23
CA ALA A 33 -19.77 -18.64 4.39
C ALA A 33 -18.77 -17.98 3.43
N VAL A 34 -19.16 -16.87 2.79
CA VAL A 34 -18.31 -16.12 1.87
C VAL A 34 -17.14 -15.47 2.62
N GLN A 35 -17.40 -14.83 3.76
CA GLN A 35 -16.34 -14.22 4.58
C GLN A 35 -15.33 -15.25 5.10
N GLN A 36 -15.78 -16.44 5.50
CA GLN A 36 -14.89 -17.51 5.95
C GLN A 36 -13.95 -18.00 4.83
N SER A 37 -14.45 -18.11 3.60
CA SER A 37 -13.62 -18.49 2.44
C SER A 37 -12.58 -17.41 2.11
N ILE A 38 -12.99 -16.14 2.08
CA ILE A 38 -12.10 -15.01 1.78
C ILE A 38 -11.01 -14.87 2.85
N ALA A 39 -11.37 -15.00 4.14
CA ALA A 39 -10.42 -14.94 5.24
C ALA A 39 -9.37 -16.05 5.14
N THR A 40 -9.79 -17.27 4.79
CA THR A 40 -8.88 -18.42 4.71
C THR A 40 -7.88 -18.29 3.56
N ASP A 41 -8.30 -17.76 2.40
CA ASP A 41 -7.42 -17.59 1.25
C ASP A 41 -6.54 -16.33 1.35
N GLY A 42 -7.03 -15.27 2.00
CA GLY A 42 -6.23 -14.08 2.33
C GLY A 42 -5.03 -14.42 3.22
N ILE A 43 -5.26 -15.23 4.26
CA ILE A 43 -4.20 -15.67 5.19
C ILE A 43 -3.09 -16.45 4.45
N LYS A 44 -3.43 -17.32 3.50
CA LYS A 44 -2.42 -18.06 2.69
C LYS A 44 -1.56 -17.10 1.87
N LYS A 45 -2.18 -16.10 1.23
CA LYS A 45 -1.48 -15.09 0.42
C LYS A 45 -0.51 -14.29 1.27
N ASP A 46 -0.92 -13.90 2.47
CA ASP A 46 -0.10 -13.09 3.38
C ASP A 46 1.11 -13.89 3.88
N TYR A 47 0.93 -15.15 4.27
CA TYR A 47 2.04 -16.03 4.66
C TYR A 47 3.06 -16.24 3.52
N VAL A 48 2.58 -16.48 2.31
CA VAL A 48 3.45 -16.63 1.13
C VAL A 48 4.17 -15.33 0.81
N SER A 49 3.50 -14.18 0.93
CA SER A 49 4.11 -12.86 0.72
C SER A 49 5.20 -12.56 1.75
N ILE A 50 4.97 -12.88 3.03
CA ILE A 50 5.95 -12.71 4.10
C ILE A 50 7.16 -13.62 3.87
N ALA A 51 6.91 -14.89 3.52
CA ALA A 51 7.97 -15.84 3.26
C ALA A 51 8.79 -15.48 2.02
N MET A 52 8.15 -15.00 0.95
CA MET A 52 8.87 -14.42 -0.20
C MET A 52 9.65 -13.17 0.17
N GLY A 53 9.12 -12.31 1.05
CA GLY A 53 9.85 -11.16 1.58
C GLY A 53 11.12 -11.58 2.31
N ILE A 54 11.03 -12.58 3.21
CA ILE A 54 12.18 -13.15 3.92
C ILE A 54 13.21 -13.75 2.95
N LEU A 55 12.75 -14.48 1.93
CA LEU A 55 13.63 -15.06 0.91
C LEU A 55 14.28 -13.99 0.01
N LYS A 56 13.59 -12.87 -0.23
CA LYS A 56 14.05 -11.77 -1.11
C LYS A 56 15.00 -10.81 -0.38
N ASP A 57 14.66 -10.42 0.83
CA ASP A 57 15.36 -9.34 1.55
C ASP A 57 16.67 -9.82 2.19
N ALA A 58 16.86 -11.14 2.31
CA ALA A 58 17.95 -11.66 3.11
C ALA A 58 18.62 -12.90 2.51
N GLY A 59 19.66 -12.64 1.71
CA GLY A 59 20.66 -13.64 1.30
C GLY A 59 21.37 -14.31 2.49
N ASN A 60 22.68 -14.51 2.47
CA ASN A 60 23.38 -15.30 3.52
C ASN A 60 23.44 -14.67 4.94
N ALA A 61 22.85 -13.49 5.15
CA ALA A 61 22.86 -12.81 6.46
C ALA A 61 21.63 -13.12 7.33
N GLN A 62 20.61 -13.81 6.80
CA GLN A 62 19.43 -14.23 7.56
C GLN A 62 19.75 -15.44 8.43
N ASP A 63 19.09 -15.54 9.58
CA ASP A 63 19.04 -16.75 10.38
C ASP A 63 18.61 -17.96 9.50
N PRO A 64 19.42 -19.04 9.42
CA PRO A 64 19.14 -20.21 8.61
C PRO A 64 17.82 -20.90 8.96
N ASP A 65 17.33 -20.78 10.19
CA ASP A 65 16.06 -21.37 10.60
C ASP A 65 14.86 -20.57 10.08
N LEU A 66 15.02 -19.24 9.94
CA LEU A 66 14.02 -18.35 9.33
C LEU A 66 13.88 -18.60 7.83
N LYS A 67 14.98 -18.91 7.15
CA LYS A 67 14.95 -19.34 5.75
C LYS A 67 14.24 -20.67 5.56
N LYS A 68 14.56 -21.69 6.38
CA LYS A 68 13.88 -22.99 6.34
C LYS A 68 12.38 -22.85 6.56
N TRP A 69 11.98 -22.01 7.52
CA TRP A 69 10.58 -21.69 7.75
C TRP A 69 9.94 -21.06 6.50
N ALA A 70 10.59 -20.07 5.88
CA ALA A 70 10.05 -19.40 4.69
C ALA A 70 9.89 -20.37 3.50
N VAL A 71 10.88 -21.23 3.26
CA VAL A 71 10.80 -22.28 2.23
C VAL A 71 9.63 -23.23 2.52
N ALA A 72 9.47 -23.68 3.77
CA ALA A 72 8.39 -24.58 4.17
C ALA A 72 7.00 -23.93 4.01
N VAL A 73 6.87 -22.64 4.32
CA VAL A 73 5.63 -21.87 4.17
C VAL A 73 5.25 -21.71 2.70
N VAL A 74 6.20 -21.33 1.85
CA VAL A 74 5.99 -21.20 0.40
C VAL A 74 5.63 -22.55 -0.22
N ALA A 75 6.32 -23.63 0.16
CA ALA A 75 6.00 -24.97 -0.33
C ALA A 75 4.61 -25.47 0.12
N LYS A 76 4.19 -25.16 1.36
CA LYS A 76 2.90 -25.60 1.91
C LYS A 76 1.70 -24.90 1.28
N TYR A 77 1.83 -23.63 0.93
CA TYR A 77 0.73 -22.82 0.42
C TYR A 77 0.79 -22.60 -1.11
N SER A 78 1.84 -23.10 -1.78
CA SER A 78 1.92 -23.06 -3.25
C SER A 78 0.97 -24.08 -3.87
N PRO A 79 0.13 -23.68 -4.85
CA PRO A 79 -0.70 -24.60 -5.63
C PRO A 79 0.11 -25.58 -6.48
N VAL A 80 1.35 -25.22 -6.82
CA VAL A 80 2.27 -26.03 -7.63
C VAL A 80 3.47 -26.44 -6.76
N PRO A 81 3.72 -27.74 -6.57
CA PRO A 81 4.85 -28.19 -5.78
C PRO A 81 6.16 -27.81 -6.47
N PHE A 82 7.10 -27.28 -5.69
CA PHE A 82 8.44 -26.99 -6.19
C PHE A 82 9.21 -28.29 -6.42
N SER A 83 10.05 -28.32 -7.46
CA SER A 83 11.02 -29.40 -7.64
C SER A 83 12.10 -29.33 -6.56
N ASP A 84 12.72 -30.45 -6.22
CA ASP A 84 13.80 -30.50 -5.22
C ASP A 84 14.95 -29.55 -5.54
N SER A 85 15.20 -29.33 -6.84
CA SER A 85 16.20 -28.36 -7.32
C SER A 85 15.78 -26.91 -7.03
N ALA A 86 14.49 -26.57 -7.17
CA ALA A 86 13.98 -25.24 -6.88
C ALA A 86 13.98 -24.95 -5.37
N THR A 87 13.61 -25.94 -4.55
CA THR A 87 13.65 -25.85 -3.09
C THR A 87 15.08 -25.59 -2.59
N LYS A 88 16.06 -26.37 -3.08
CA LYS A 88 17.49 -26.15 -2.76
C LYS A 88 18.03 -24.84 -3.32
N GLY A 89 17.49 -24.38 -4.45
CA GLY A 89 17.81 -23.09 -5.03
C GLY A 89 17.38 -21.94 -4.12
N LEU A 90 16.18 -22.02 -3.52
CA LEU A 90 15.64 -21.03 -2.58
C LEU A 90 16.44 -20.96 -1.28
N GLU A 91 16.98 -22.08 -0.80
CA GLU A 91 17.87 -22.12 0.37
C GLU A 91 19.22 -21.43 0.11
N ASN A 92 19.71 -21.54 -1.14
CA ASN A 92 21.04 -21.09 -1.54
C ASN A 92 21.06 -19.82 -2.39
N VAL A 93 19.99 -19.03 -2.42
CA VAL A 93 19.99 -17.73 -3.13
C VAL A 93 21.02 -16.81 -2.49
N GLN A 94 22.23 -16.81 -3.06
CA GLN A 94 23.20 -15.76 -2.92
C GLN A 94 22.78 -14.66 -3.89
N TYR A 95 22.15 -13.61 -3.37
CA TYR A 95 22.07 -12.36 -4.12
C TYR A 95 23.49 -11.86 -4.32
N ILE A 96 23.98 -11.97 -5.55
CA ILE A 96 24.90 -10.97 -6.08
C ILE A 96 24.06 -9.70 -6.10
N GLN A 97 24.12 -8.89 -5.04
CA GLN A 97 23.63 -7.53 -5.18
C GLN A 97 24.45 -6.93 -6.33
N PRO A 98 23.84 -6.50 -7.44
CA PRO A 98 24.59 -5.73 -8.42
C PRO A 98 25.16 -4.57 -7.62
N ARG A 99 26.48 -4.56 -7.45
CA ARG A 99 27.18 -3.47 -6.77
C ARG A 99 27.11 -2.31 -7.74
N VAL A 100 25.96 -1.64 -7.78
CA VAL A 100 25.79 -0.47 -8.62
C VAL A 100 26.79 0.53 -8.07
N PRO A 101 27.81 0.94 -8.85
CA PRO A 101 28.73 1.96 -8.37
C PRO A 101 27.88 3.18 -7.98
N PRO A 102 28.25 3.90 -6.91
CA PRO A 102 27.52 5.09 -6.53
C PRO A 102 27.43 5.98 -7.76
N LEU A 103 26.20 6.25 -8.21
CA LEU A 103 25.98 7.10 -9.37
C LEU A 103 26.70 8.43 -9.13
N PRO A 104 27.34 9.00 -10.17
CA PRO A 104 27.93 10.34 -10.07
C PRO A 104 26.86 11.31 -9.56
N GLU A 105 27.27 12.33 -8.83
CA GLU A 105 26.36 13.24 -8.13
C GLU A 105 25.28 13.83 -9.06
N ILE A 106 25.61 14.02 -10.33
CA ILE A 106 24.71 14.51 -11.38
C ILE A 106 23.60 13.53 -11.80
N ALA A 107 23.75 12.24 -11.49
CA ALA A 107 22.80 11.17 -11.77
C ALA A 107 22.10 10.67 -10.49
N ARG A 108 22.43 11.23 -9.32
CA ARG A 108 21.66 11.00 -8.10
C ARG A 108 20.42 11.87 -8.18
N GLN A 109 19.26 11.23 -8.16
CA GLN A 109 18.01 11.94 -7.99
C GLN A 109 17.94 12.40 -6.54
N ASP A 110 17.58 13.66 -6.32
CA ASP A 110 17.20 14.11 -4.98
C ASP A 110 16.04 13.24 -4.52
N ASP A 111 16.24 12.55 -3.39
CA ASP A 111 15.21 11.67 -2.83
C ASP A 111 14.01 12.53 -2.46
N VAL A 112 12.90 12.37 -3.20
CA VAL A 112 11.63 13.04 -2.93
C VAL A 112 11.15 12.74 -1.50
N GLY A 113 11.53 11.58 -0.96
CA GLY A 113 11.33 11.20 0.43
C GLY A 113 12.03 12.13 1.42
N SER A 114 13.21 12.65 1.09
CA SER A 114 13.94 13.62 1.92
C SER A 114 13.32 15.03 1.90
N ILE A 115 12.74 15.42 0.76
CA ILE A 115 11.97 16.69 0.62
C ILE A 115 10.68 16.62 1.43
N CYS A 116 10.14 15.42 1.60
CA CYS A 116 8.84 15.16 2.20
C CYS A 116 8.88 14.29 3.47
N ALA A 117 10.00 14.17 4.19
CA ALA A 117 10.05 13.33 5.38
C ALA A 117 9.33 14.01 6.56
N PRO A 118 8.39 13.35 7.29
CA PRO A 118 7.96 11.95 7.19
C PRO A 118 6.81 11.68 6.18
N SER A 119 6.08 12.71 5.75
CA SER A 119 5.18 12.68 4.58
C SER A 119 5.03 14.09 4.01
N CYS A 120 4.75 14.24 2.70
CA CYS A 120 4.59 15.58 2.10
C CYS A 120 3.45 16.36 2.78
N SER A 121 2.37 15.67 3.18
CA SER A 121 1.25 16.26 3.93
C SER A 121 1.65 16.65 5.35
N GLY A 122 2.49 15.83 6.02
CA GLY A 122 3.06 16.12 7.33
C GLY A 122 3.95 17.36 7.31
N ALA A 123 4.92 17.40 6.39
CA ALA A 123 5.81 18.55 6.21
C ALA A 123 5.03 19.84 5.90
N LEU A 124 4.00 19.75 5.04
CA LEU A 124 3.13 20.88 4.74
C LEU A 124 2.35 21.36 5.97
N SER A 125 1.82 20.43 6.77
CA SER A 125 1.04 20.78 7.97
C SER A 125 1.88 21.53 9.02
N VAL A 126 3.15 21.13 9.20
CA VAL A 126 4.10 21.81 10.09
C VAL A 126 4.40 23.24 9.60
N LYS A 127 4.66 23.40 8.29
CA LYS A 127 4.84 24.75 7.68
C LYS A 127 3.61 25.63 7.86
N MET A 128 2.42 25.08 7.60
CA MET A 128 1.16 25.81 7.72
C MET A 128 0.90 26.28 9.15
N GLN A 129 1.26 25.47 10.15
CA GLN A 129 1.22 25.88 11.56
C GLN A 129 2.22 27.01 11.87
N GLY A 130 3.45 26.92 11.35
CA GLY A 130 4.46 27.98 11.50
C GLY A 130 4.03 29.31 10.89
N TRP A 131 3.41 29.28 9.71
CA TRP A 131 2.82 30.48 9.11
C TRP A 131 1.65 31.02 9.93
N ALA A 132 0.76 30.15 10.40
CA ALA A 132 -0.35 30.57 11.26
C ALA A 132 0.12 31.26 12.55
N GLN A 133 1.20 30.77 13.16
CA GLN A 133 1.87 31.43 14.30
C GLN A 133 2.49 32.76 13.89
N SER A 134 3.22 32.81 12.78
CA SER A 134 3.82 34.04 12.27
C SER A 134 2.79 35.13 11.98
N PHE A 135 1.62 34.76 11.46
CA PHE A 135 0.50 35.68 11.26
C PHE A 135 -0.20 36.08 12.56
N ALA A 136 -0.25 35.18 13.55
CA ALA A 136 -0.78 35.53 14.87
C ALA A 136 0.11 36.54 15.60
N ASP A 137 1.44 36.39 15.51
CA ASP A 137 2.43 37.22 16.21
C ASP A 137 2.65 38.60 15.57
N ASN A 138 2.40 38.70 14.25
CA ASN A 138 2.54 39.93 13.49
C ASN A 138 1.22 40.70 13.29
N ARG A 139 0.07 40.10 13.63
CA ARG A 139 -1.26 40.68 13.37
C ARG A 139 -1.37 42.11 13.88
N GLY A 140 -1.58 43.06 12.96
CA GLY A 140 -1.77 44.48 13.29
C GLY A 140 -0.47 45.31 13.34
N LYS A 141 0.64 44.76 12.85
CA LYS A 141 1.91 45.47 12.62
C LYS A 141 2.15 45.63 11.12
N ASP A 142 2.87 46.68 10.72
CA ASP A 142 3.27 46.89 9.31
C ASP A 142 4.14 45.74 8.74
N SER A 143 4.60 44.80 9.58
CA SER A 143 5.33 43.59 9.21
C SER A 143 4.46 42.46 8.62
N ASP A 144 3.13 42.57 8.63
CA ASP A 144 2.21 41.54 8.09
C ASP A 144 2.43 41.26 6.59
N LEU A 145 2.70 42.31 5.79
CA LEU A 145 2.99 42.17 4.36
C LEU A 145 4.30 41.42 4.10
N ASN A 146 5.30 41.63 4.96
CA ASN A 146 6.59 40.94 4.84
C ASN A 146 6.47 39.46 5.25
N ALA A 147 5.65 39.17 6.27
CA ALA A 147 5.35 37.79 6.67
C ALA A 147 4.60 37.03 5.54
N LEU A 148 3.62 37.67 4.91
CA LEU A 148 2.91 37.12 3.74
C LEU A 148 3.86 36.86 2.57
N LYS A 149 4.70 37.83 2.24
CA LYS A 149 5.68 37.71 1.16
C LYS A 149 6.65 36.57 1.40
N SER A 150 7.19 36.45 2.62
CA SER A 150 8.09 35.37 2.99
C SER A 150 7.42 33.99 2.88
N ALA A 151 6.19 33.84 3.37
CA ALA A 151 5.45 32.59 3.28
C ALA A 151 5.18 32.19 1.82
N PHE A 152 4.88 33.17 0.96
CA PHE A 152 4.66 32.94 -0.46
C PHE A 152 5.95 32.54 -1.20
N ASP A 153 7.04 33.27 -1.00
CA ASP A 153 8.35 32.96 -1.60
C ASP A 153 8.81 31.55 -1.20
N GLU A 154 8.63 31.20 0.07
CA GLU A 154 8.95 29.87 0.61
C GLU A 154 8.07 28.76 0.01
N SER A 155 6.79 29.05 -0.25
CA SER A 155 5.87 28.14 -0.93
C SER A 155 6.27 27.89 -2.39
N LEU A 156 6.68 28.94 -3.10
CA LEU A 156 7.14 28.84 -4.48
C LEU A 156 8.42 28.01 -4.60
N ASP A 157 9.39 28.24 -3.71
CA ASP A 157 10.64 27.48 -3.70
C ASP A 157 10.40 25.97 -3.49
N MET A 158 9.49 25.61 -2.56
CA MET A 158 9.12 24.21 -2.36
C MET A 158 8.48 23.59 -3.60
N ASN A 159 7.52 24.28 -4.24
CA ASN A 159 6.88 23.78 -5.46
C ASN A 159 7.89 23.60 -6.61
N LEU A 160 8.85 24.52 -6.75
CA LEU A 160 9.91 24.42 -7.74
C LEU A 160 10.83 23.22 -7.50
N LYS A 161 11.22 22.97 -6.25
CA LYS A 161 12.04 21.80 -5.87
C LYS A 161 11.31 20.49 -6.17
N VAL A 162 10.04 20.39 -5.77
CA VAL A 162 9.21 19.21 -6.06
C VAL A 162 9.05 18.99 -7.56
N THR A 163 8.81 20.06 -8.33
CA THR A 163 8.68 19.96 -9.80
C THR A 163 9.96 19.46 -10.45
N LYS A 164 11.13 19.99 -10.04
CA LYS A 164 12.44 19.53 -10.54
C LYS A 164 12.70 18.06 -10.20
N ALA A 165 12.40 17.65 -8.97
CA ALA A 165 12.56 16.26 -8.56
C ALA A 165 11.61 15.32 -9.34
N LEU A 166 10.38 15.76 -9.59
CA LEU A 166 9.41 14.99 -10.37
C LEU A 166 9.80 14.87 -11.85
N ASP A 167 10.34 15.94 -12.44
CA ASP A 167 10.81 15.93 -13.83
C ASP A 167 12.03 15.01 -14.01
N ALA A 168 12.94 15.01 -13.04
CA ALA A 168 14.05 14.06 -12.99
C ALA A 168 13.52 12.61 -12.90
N ALA A 169 12.56 12.34 -12.01
CA ALA A 169 11.94 11.02 -11.85
C ALA A 169 11.20 10.55 -13.12
N ARG A 170 10.53 11.47 -13.83
CA ARG A 170 9.88 11.16 -15.12
C ARG A 170 10.92 10.78 -16.18
N THR A 171 12.03 11.50 -16.23
CA THR A 171 13.12 11.23 -17.20
C THR A 171 13.75 9.85 -16.95
N SER A 172 14.00 9.48 -15.69
CA SER A 172 14.52 8.14 -15.37
C SER A 172 13.50 7.04 -15.66
N GLY A 173 12.21 7.27 -15.36
CA GLY A 173 11.13 6.33 -15.70
C GLY A 173 11.05 6.04 -17.19
N ASN A 174 11.14 7.08 -18.03
CA ASN A 174 11.16 6.94 -19.48
C ASN A 174 12.40 6.16 -19.97
N ALA A 175 13.57 6.37 -19.37
CA ALA A 175 14.78 5.64 -19.70
C ALA A 175 14.66 4.13 -19.35
N CYS A 176 14.09 3.80 -18.19
CA CYS A 176 13.82 2.42 -17.81
C CYS A 176 12.82 1.74 -18.75
N ALA A 177 11.76 2.44 -19.14
CA ALA A 177 10.78 1.93 -20.10
C ALA A 177 11.42 1.64 -21.46
N ALA A 178 12.30 2.54 -21.94
CA ALA A 178 13.02 2.33 -23.19
C ALA A 178 13.96 1.11 -23.15
N ILE A 179 14.66 0.88 -22.04
CA ILE A 179 15.52 -0.31 -21.86
C ILE A 179 14.67 -1.59 -21.80
N TYR A 180 13.53 -1.57 -21.10
CA TYR A 180 12.62 -2.70 -21.03
C TYR A 180 12.08 -3.09 -22.42
N ASP A 181 11.70 -2.10 -23.23
CA ASP A 181 11.23 -2.32 -24.60
C ASP A 181 12.31 -2.93 -25.52
N VAL A 182 13.59 -2.63 -25.28
CA VAL A 182 14.71 -3.26 -26.01
C VAL A 182 14.87 -4.72 -25.59
N ILE A 183 14.85 -5.01 -24.29
CA ILE A 183 14.99 -6.38 -23.76
C ILE A 183 13.83 -7.29 -24.22
N GLN A 184 12.61 -6.76 -24.34
CA GLN A 184 11.46 -7.54 -24.80
C GLN A 184 11.50 -7.90 -26.30
N LYS A 185 12.32 -7.19 -27.10
CA LYS A 185 12.42 -7.38 -28.55
C LYS A 185 13.58 -8.28 -28.98
N GLU A 186 14.46 -8.67 -28.06
CA GLU A 186 15.49 -9.71 -28.25
C GLU A 186 14.96 -11.10 -27.84
#